data_AF-A0A2V6B9C7-F1
#
_entry.id   AF-A0A2V6B9C7-F1
#
_cell.length_a   1.000
_cell.length_b   1.000
_cell.length_c   1.000
_cell.angle_alpha   90.00
_cell.angle_beta   90.00
_cell.angle_gamma   90.00
#
_symmetry.space_group_name_H-M   'P 1'
#
loop_
_entity.id
_entity.type
_entity.pdbx_description
1 polymer ?
#
loop_
_entity_poly.entity_id
_entity_poly.type
_entity_poly.pdbx_seq_one_letter_code
_entity_poly.pdbx_strand_id
1 'polypeptide(L)'
;MFTSRHIKHSRLLLRHARKYLRYKEDQLSASDREQIVAGMKSLRDALRQKDRERIHGTADSLDKMLHRLTPVTWESHWRENCEVILVAIVVAVGIRSYFLQPFKIPTGSMQPTLNGIVGHPSMAPAPN
;
A
#
# COMPACT_ATOMS: atom_id res chain seq x y z
N MET A 1 35.17 -3.95 -15.57
CA MET A 1 35.97 -4.06 -14.32
C MET A 1 35.06 -4.45 -13.16
N PHE A 2 35.14 -5.67 -12.65
CA PHE A 2 34.24 -6.18 -11.60
C PHE A 2 34.64 -5.61 -10.23
N THR A 3 33.92 -4.58 -9.76
CA THR A 3 34.08 -4.08 -8.38
C THR A 3 33.55 -5.14 -7.40
N SER A 4 34.32 -5.44 -6.36
CA SER A 4 33.94 -6.41 -5.31
C SER A 4 32.57 -6.08 -4.68
N ARG A 5 31.78 -7.11 -4.38
CA ARG A 5 30.40 -7.00 -3.87
C ARG A 5 30.31 -6.13 -2.61
N HIS A 6 31.32 -6.21 -1.74
CA HIS A 6 31.37 -5.47 -0.47
C HIS A 6 31.51 -3.96 -0.73
N ILE A 7 32.39 -3.58 -1.65
CA ILE A 7 32.58 -2.17 -2.05
C ILE A 7 31.31 -1.60 -2.66
N LYS A 8 30.59 -2.40 -3.47
CA LYS A 8 29.29 -1.98 -4.02
C LYS A 8 28.25 -1.75 -2.92
N HIS A 9 28.13 -2.67 -1.96
CA HIS A 9 27.21 -2.52 -0.82
C HIS A 9 27.53 -1.28 0.02
N SER A 10 28.79 -1.07 0.39
CA SER A 10 29.19 0.10 1.18
C SER A 10 28.91 1.42 0.45
N ARG A 11 29.10 1.48 -0.88
CA ARG A 11 28.76 2.66 -1.69
C ARG A 11 27.25 2.89 -1.75
N LEU A 12 26.45 1.83 -1.86
CA LEU A 12 25.00 1.92 -1.82
C LEU A 12 24.52 2.45 -0.47
N LEU A 13 25.08 1.91 0.62
CA LEU A 13 24.79 2.33 1.99
C LEU A 13 25.13 3.81 2.21
N LEU A 14 26.29 4.29 1.73
CA LEU A 14 26.62 5.72 1.75
C LEU A 14 25.60 6.60 1.01
N ARG A 15 25.08 6.11 -0.12
CA ARG A 15 24.06 6.82 -0.90
C ARG A 15 22.72 6.85 -0.16
N HIS A 16 22.35 5.74 0.50
CA HIS A 16 21.15 5.65 1.32
C HIS A 16 21.24 6.57 2.54
N ALA A 17 22.36 6.55 3.28
CA ALA A 17 22.60 7.43 4.42
C ALA A 17 22.51 8.91 4.02
N ARG A 18 23.10 9.29 2.88
CA ARG A 18 22.99 10.66 2.34
C ARG A 18 21.56 11.03 1.96
N LYS A 19 20.81 10.09 1.37
CA LYS A 19 19.40 10.29 1.04
C LYS A 19 18.60 10.50 2.32
N TYR A 20 18.77 9.63 3.32
CA TYR A 20 18.09 9.72 4.60
C TYR A 20 18.31 11.07 5.28
N LEU A 21 19.57 11.53 5.37
CA LEU A 21 19.89 12.85 5.91
C LEU A 21 19.11 13.97 5.20
N ARG A 22 19.04 13.96 3.86
CA ARG A 22 18.29 15.00 3.11
C ARG A 22 16.78 14.94 3.30
N TYR A 23 16.21 13.75 3.50
CA TYR A 23 14.76 13.58 3.65
C TYR A 23 14.27 13.85 5.06
N LYS A 24 15.15 13.70 6.06
CA LYS A 24 14.79 13.76 7.48
C LYS A 24 15.59 14.82 8.24
N GLU A 25 16.28 15.72 7.52
CA GLU A 25 17.13 16.76 8.13
C GLU A 25 16.36 17.57 9.18
N ASP A 26 15.10 17.88 8.90
CA ASP A 26 14.23 18.67 9.78
C ASP A 26 13.72 17.89 11.01
N GLN A 27 13.76 16.56 10.96
CA GLN A 27 13.26 15.68 12.03
C GLN A 27 14.38 15.07 12.88
N LEU A 28 15.65 15.23 12.48
CA LEU A 28 16.80 14.67 13.21
C LEU A 28 17.30 15.62 14.29
N SER A 29 17.71 15.06 15.43
CA SER A 29 18.47 15.82 16.42
C SER A 29 19.85 16.20 15.88
N ALA A 30 20.42 17.32 16.34
CA ALA A 30 21.75 17.76 15.92
C ALA A 30 22.83 16.70 16.23
N SER A 31 22.69 16.00 17.36
CA SER A 31 23.59 14.92 17.77
C SER A 31 23.53 13.71 16.82
N ASP A 32 22.32 13.27 16.42
CA ASP A 32 22.17 12.13 15.51
C ASP A 32 22.69 12.46 14.11
N ARG A 33 22.48 13.69 13.66
CA ARG A 33 23.01 14.19 12.39
C ARG A 33 24.54 14.15 12.36
N GLU A 34 25.19 14.63 13.42
CA GLU A 34 26.65 14.58 13.54
C GLU A 34 27.18 13.15 13.55
N GLN A 35 26.53 12.24 14.28
CA GLN A 35 26.90 10.83 14.33
C GLN A 35 26.80 10.15 12.96
N ILE A 36 25.73 10.39 12.19
CA ILE A 36 25.58 9.83 10.84
C ILE A 36 26.65 10.40 9.90
N VAL A 37 26.90 11.72 9.96
CA VAL A 37 27.94 12.36 9.12
C VAL A 37 29.33 11.82 9.45
N ALA A 38 29.64 11.63 10.73
CA ALA A 38 30.89 11.03 11.18
C ALA A 38 31.03 9.58 10.69
N GLY A 39 29.98 8.76 10.82
CA GLY A 39 29.96 7.38 10.32
C GLY A 39 30.14 7.30 8.80
N MET A 40 29.48 8.20 8.05
CA MET A 40 29.67 8.31 6.59
C MET A 40 31.09 8.71 6.20
N LYS A 41 31.75 9.56 7.00
CA LYS A 41 33.16 9.95 6.78
C LYS A 41 34.08 8.75 7.02
N SER A 42 33.93 8.06 8.14
CA SER A 42 34.71 6.86 8.48
C SER A 42 34.59 5.77 7.43
N LEU A 43 33.38 5.48 6.94
CA LEU A 43 33.16 4.49 5.88
C LEU A 43 33.79 4.92 4.54
N ARG A 44 33.78 6.22 4.23
CA ARG A 44 34.44 6.75 3.01
C ARG A 44 35.96 6.61 3.10
N ASP A 45 36.53 6.88 4.26
CA ASP A 45 37.97 6.77 4.48
C ASP A 45 38.42 5.31 4.46
N ALA A 46 37.65 4.39 5.06
CA ALA A 46 37.88 2.95 4.95
C ALA A 46 37.82 2.45 3.49
N LEU A 47 36.86 2.95 2.69
CA LEU A 47 36.77 2.64 1.26
C LEU A 47 37.96 3.17 0.44
N ARG A 48 38.54 4.31 0.83
CA ARG A 48 39.77 4.85 0.20
C ARG A 48 41.00 4.01 0.54
N GLN A 49 41.11 3.59 1.80
CA GLN A 49 42.22 2.75 2.29
C GLN A 49 42.13 1.29 1.80
N LYS A 50 41.00 0.87 1.21
CA LYS A 50 40.72 -0.52 0.77
C LYS A 50 40.88 -1.57 1.89
N ASP A 51 40.73 -1.15 3.13
CA ASP A 51 40.84 -2.02 4.30
C ASP A 51 39.52 -2.78 4.49
N ARG A 52 39.54 -4.09 4.23
CA ARG A 52 38.33 -4.93 4.19
C ARG A 52 37.66 -5.05 5.56
N GLU A 53 38.44 -5.23 6.62
CA GLU A 53 37.95 -5.38 7.98
C GLU A 53 37.30 -4.08 8.46
N ARG A 54 37.99 -2.95 8.23
CA ARG A 54 37.45 -1.63 8.57
C ARG A 54 36.20 -1.27 7.78
N ILE A 55 36.14 -1.61 6.49
CA ILE A 55 34.94 -1.38 5.67
C ILE A 55 33.75 -2.14 6.24
N HIS A 56 33.93 -3.40 6.63
CA HIS A 56 32.84 -4.20 7.20
C HIS A 56 32.39 -3.64 8.55
N GLY A 57 33.31 -3.34 9.47
CA GLY A 57 32.97 -2.81 10.79
C GLY A 57 32.31 -1.42 10.73
N THR A 58 32.81 -0.52 9.89
CA THR A 58 32.22 0.82 9.71
C THR A 58 30.90 0.81 8.95
N ALA A 59 30.70 -0.14 8.04
CA ALA A 59 29.42 -0.32 7.36
C ALA A 59 28.36 -0.86 8.34
N ASP A 60 28.69 -1.88 9.13
CA ASP A 60 27.77 -2.49 10.09
C ASP A 60 27.36 -1.53 11.22
N SER A 61 28.29 -0.69 11.70
CA SER A 61 27.98 0.33 12.69
C SER A 61 27.05 1.42 12.14
N LEU A 62 27.30 1.88 10.91
CA LEU A 62 26.45 2.87 10.24
C LEU A 62 25.06 2.29 9.93
N ASP A 63 24.98 1.02 9.51
CA ASP A 63 23.72 0.33 9.24
C ASP A 63 22.86 0.19 10.50
N LYS A 64 23.45 -0.26 11.61
CA LYS A 64 22.76 -0.34 12.92
C LYS A 64 22.25 1.01 13.40
N MET A 65 23.04 2.07 13.21
CA MET A 65 22.64 3.43 13.57
C MET A 65 21.47 3.91 12.71
N LEU A 66 21.52 3.69 11.40
CA LEU A 66 20.41 3.98 10.48
C LEU A 66 19.16 3.21 10.87
N HIS A 67 19.26 1.89 11.09
CA HIS A 67 18.14 1.05 11.51
C HIS A 67 17.49 1.51 12.82
N ARG A 68 18.27 2.02 13.78
CA ARG A 68 17.73 2.59 15.03
C ARG A 68 16.94 3.88 14.78
N LEU A 69 17.40 4.72 13.86
CA LEU A 69 16.80 6.03 13.55
C LEU A 69 15.67 5.93 12.50
N THR A 70 15.64 4.85 11.72
CA THR A 70 14.54 4.51 10.81
C THR A 70 13.72 3.35 11.36
N PRO A 71 12.75 3.60 12.25
CA PRO A 71 11.73 2.58 12.51
C PRO A 71 11.05 2.25 11.17
N VAL A 72 10.87 0.95 10.90
CA VAL A 72 10.16 0.49 9.70
C VAL A 72 8.74 1.01 9.79
N THR A 73 8.43 2.07 9.04
CA THR A 73 7.09 2.64 9.01
C THR A 73 6.21 1.73 8.15
N TRP A 74 5.39 0.92 8.82
CA TRP A 74 4.33 0.07 8.24
C TRP A 74 3.43 0.83 7.24
N GLU A 75 3.36 2.15 7.37
CA GLU A 75 2.55 3.04 6.55
C GLU A 75 2.81 2.94 5.05
N SER A 76 4.02 2.61 4.59
CA SER A 76 4.29 2.58 3.14
C SER A 76 3.51 1.46 2.43
N HIS A 77 3.56 0.24 2.99
CA HIS A 77 2.86 -0.90 2.39
C HIS A 77 1.35 -0.81 2.59
N TRP A 78 0.90 -0.32 3.75
CA TRP A 78 -0.53 -0.14 3.99
C TRP A 78 -1.14 0.92 3.06
N ARG A 79 -0.47 2.07 2.86
CA ARG A 79 -0.97 3.14 1.96
C ARG A 79 -1.10 2.67 0.52
N GLU A 80 -0.15 1.86 0.04
CA GLU A 80 -0.19 1.31 -1.32
C GLU A 80 -1.30 0.26 -1.48
N ASN A 81 -1.54 -0.56 -0.45
CA ASN A 81 -2.61 -1.56 -0.46
C ASN A 81 -4.02 -0.97 -0.27
N CYS A 82 -4.16 0.20 0.36
CA CYS A 82 -5.45 0.86 0.53
C CYS A 82 -6.15 1.14 -0.81
N GLU A 83 -5.41 1.53 -1.84
CA GLU A 83 -5.96 1.78 -3.17
C GLU A 83 -6.54 0.49 -3.78
N VAL A 84 -5.81 -0.62 -3.70
CA VAL A 84 -6.24 -1.92 -4.22
C VAL A 84 -7.48 -2.42 -3.48
N ILE A 85 -7.53 -2.28 -2.15
CA ILE A 85 -8.69 -2.67 -1.34
C ILE A 85 -9.91 -1.83 -1.74
N LEU A 86 -9.75 -0.52 -1.93
CA LEU A 86 -10.84 0.36 -2.35
C LEU A 86 -11.40 -0.05 -3.72
N VAL A 87 -10.51 -0.27 -4.70
CA VAL A 87 -10.89 -0.75 -6.05
C VAL A 87 -11.63 -2.08 -5.96
N ALA A 88 -11.13 -3.04 -5.16
CA ALA A 88 -11.78 -4.34 -4.98
C ALA A 88 -13.19 -4.22 -4.39
N ILE A 89 -13.40 -3.33 -3.40
CA ILE A 89 -14.72 -3.07 -2.82
C ILE A 89 -15.69 -2.51 -3.87
N VAL A 90 -15.26 -1.51 -4.64
CA VAL A 90 -16.10 -0.89 -5.69
C VAL A 90 -16.51 -1.93 -6.74
N VAL A 91 -15.57 -2.76 -7.19
CA VAL A 91 -15.84 -3.84 -8.15
C VAL A 91 -16.81 -4.87 -7.54
N ALA A 92 -16.61 -5.29 -6.29
CA ALA A 92 -17.48 -6.25 -5.62
C ALA A 92 -18.91 -5.72 -5.46
N VAL A 93 -19.08 -4.45 -5.08
CA VAL A 93 -20.39 -3.79 -5.02
C VAL A 93 -21.02 -3.70 -6.40
N GLY A 94 -20.25 -3.34 -7.44
CA GLY A 94 -20.72 -3.30 -8.82
C GLY A 94 -21.23 -4.67 -9.30
N ILE A 95 -20.44 -5.73 -9.11
CA ILE A 95 -20.86 -7.09 -9.48
C ILE A 95 -22.13 -7.49 -8.71
N ARG A 96 -22.17 -7.20 -7.41
CA ARG A 96 -23.34 -7.49 -6.58
C ARG A 96 -24.59 -6.74 -7.04
N SER A 97 -24.45 -5.47 -7.41
CA SER A 97 -25.57 -4.62 -7.79
C SER A 97 -26.05 -4.85 -9.22
N TYR A 98 -25.17 -5.21 -10.16
CA TYR A 98 -25.55 -5.32 -11.58
C TYR A 98 -25.76 -6.76 -12.06
N PHE A 99 -25.00 -7.73 -11.54
CA PHE A 99 -25.08 -9.12 -11.99
C PHE A 99 -25.83 -10.02 -11.00
N LEU A 100 -25.71 -9.74 -9.70
CA LEU A 100 -26.44 -10.46 -8.65
C LEU A 100 -27.74 -9.75 -8.26
N GLN A 101 -28.15 -8.68 -8.96
CA GLN A 101 -29.49 -8.14 -8.80
C GLN A 101 -30.46 -9.29 -9.03
N PRO A 102 -31.26 -9.67 -8.04
CA PRO A 102 -32.24 -10.67 -8.29
C PRO A 102 -33.25 -9.97 -9.19
N PHE A 103 -33.46 -10.49 -10.39
CA PHE A 103 -34.68 -10.21 -11.14
C PHE A 103 -35.86 -10.79 -10.34
N LYS A 104 -36.10 -10.29 -9.13
CA LYS A 104 -37.38 -10.41 -8.44
C LYS A 104 -38.25 -9.33 -9.04
N ILE A 105 -38.66 -9.53 -10.29
CA ILE A 105 -40.01 -9.15 -10.63
C ILE A 105 -40.86 -9.95 -9.63
N PRO A 106 -41.58 -9.31 -8.68
CA PRO A 106 -42.44 -10.05 -7.77
C PRO A 106 -43.48 -10.75 -8.64
N THR A 107 -43.36 -12.07 -8.78
CA THR A 107 -44.24 -12.90 -9.62
C THR A 107 -45.72 -12.83 -9.19
N GLY A 108 -46.01 -12.21 -8.05
CA GLY A 108 -47.38 -11.90 -7.59
C GLY A 108 -48.00 -10.65 -8.22
N SER A 109 -47.23 -9.70 -8.78
CA SER A 109 -47.79 -8.46 -9.35
C SER A 109 -48.38 -8.64 -10.75
N MET A 110 -48.07 -9.75 -11.44
CA MET A 110 -48.67 -10.09 -12.74
C MET A 110 -49.99 -10.85 -12.61
N GLN A 111 -50.37 -11.27 -11.40
CA GLN A 111 -51.66 -11.93 -11.16
C GLN A 111 -52.89 -11.14 -11.63
N PRO A 112 -53.02 -9.81 -11.43
CA PRO A 112 -54.19 -9.07 -11.93
C PRO A 112 -54.30 -9.08 -13.46
N THR A 113 -53.18 -9.22 -14.19
CA THR A 113 -53.19 -9.32 -15.66
C THR A 113 -53.53 -10.73 -16.15
N LEU A 114 -53.16 -11.78 -15.39
CA LEU A 114 -53.48 -13.18 -15.72
C LEU A 114 -54.89 -13.61 -15.30
N ASN A 115 -55.46 -12.97 -14.28
CA ASN A 115 -56.81 -13.29 -13.76
C ASN A 115 -57.98 -12.72 -14.59
N GLY A 116 -57.71 -12.19 -15.78
CA GLY A 116 -58.74 -11.90 -16.80
C GLY A 116 -59.98 -11.14 -16.31
N ILE A 117 -61.08 -11.29 -17.04
CA ILE A 117 -62.40 -10.77 -16.68
C ILE A 117 -63.16 -11.90 -15.97
N VAL A 118 -63.40 -11.77 -14.67
CA VAL A 118 -64.26 -12.71 -13.92
C VAL A 118 -65.70 -12.22 -14.04
N GLY A 119 -66.53 -12.96 -14.78
CA GLY A 119 -67.95 -12.66 -14.92
C GLY A 119 -68.72 -13.04 -13.64
N HIS A 120 -69.36 -12.06 -13.00
CA HIS A 120 -70.26 -12.32 -11.87
C HIS A 120 -71.70 -12.46 -12.37
N PRO A 121 -72.46 -13.48 -11.94
CA PRO A 121 -73.87 -13.59 -12.30
C PRO A 121 -74.65 -12.44 -11.66
N SER A 122 -75.24 -11.59 -12.50
CA SER A 122 -76.16 -10.54 -12.04
C SER A 122 -77.57 -11.11 -11.98
N MET A 123 -78.22 -10.97 -10.82
CA MET A 123 -79.65 -11.29 -10.64
C MET A 123 -80.58 -10.13 -11.00
N ALA A 124 -80.04 -8.99 -11.45
CA ALA A 124 -80.86 -7.87 -11.88
C ALA A 124 -81.46 -8.17 -13.27
N PRO A 125 -82.77 -7.97 -13.48
CA PRO A 125 -83.37 -8.12 -14.79
C PRO A 125 -82.76 -7.10 -15.77
N ALA A 126 -82.58 -7.53 -17.02
CA ALA A 126 -81.96 -6.70 -18.06
C ALA A 126 -82.74 -5.39 -18.23
N PRO A 127 -82.04 -4.23 -18.30
CA PRO A 127 -82.71 -2.97 -18.58
C PRO A 127 -83.18 -2.98 -20.03
N ASN A 128 -84.49 -2.81 -20.21
CA ASN A 128 -85.12 -2.56 -21.51
C ASN A 128 -84.87 -1.13 -21.95
#